data_AF-A0A3A6G102-F1
#
_entry.id   AF-A0A3A6G102-F1
#
_cell.length_a   1.000
_cell.length_b   1.000
_cell.length_c   1.000
_cell.angle_alpha   90.00
_cell.angle_beta   90.00
_cell.angle_gamma   90.00
#
_symmetry.space_group_name_H-M   'P 1'
#
loop_
_entity.id
_entity.type
_entity.pdbx_description
1 polymer ?
#
loop_
_entity_poly.entity_id
_entity_poly.type
_entity_poly.pdbx_seq_one_letter_code
_entity_poly.pdbx_strand_id
1 'polypeptide(L)' 'MNEQEKLQAIQNRDSSYDGKFIFGVKTTKIICRPGCPARLPLEKNIVFFGTMEEAIEKGYRPCKRCKPKLVNQSQEGK' A
#
# COMPACT_ATOMS: atom_id res chain seq x y z
N MET A 1 -11.48 -1.06 -9.65
CA MET A 1 -10.22 -1.79 -9.37
C MET A 1 -10.53 -2.95 -8.47
N ASN A 2 -10.50 -4.14 -9.05
CA ASN A 2 -10.73 -5.37 -8.31
C ASN A 2 -9.47 -5.77 -7.55
N GLU A 3 -9.61 -6.64 -6.55
CA GLU A 3 -8.48 -7.08 -5.73
C GLU A 3 -7.38 -7.75 -6.59
N GLN A 4 -7.79 -8.56 -7.55
CA GLN A 4 -6.90 -9.27 -8.47
C GLN A 4 -6.07 -8.32 -9.35
N GLU A 5 -6.64 -7.21 -9.83
CA GLU A 5 -5.90 -6.18 -10.57
C GLU A 5 -4.84 -5.50 -9.70
N LYS A 6 -5.19 -5.19 -8.44
CA LYS A 6 -4.25 -4.58 -7.49
C LYS A 6 -3.10 -5.53 -7.17
N LEU A 7 -3.39 -6.83 -7.00
CA LEU A 7 -2.37 -7.86 -6.79
C LEU A 7 -1.44 -7.97 -8.00
N GLN A 8 -1.99 -8.01 -9.21
CA GLN A 8 -1.19 -8.00 -10.45
C GLN A 8 -0.31 -6.75 -10.55
N ALA A 9 -0.83 -5.57 -10.23
CA ALA A 9 -0.05 -4.33 -10.25
C ALA A 9 1.13 -4.39 -9.25
N ILE A 10 0.93 -4.97 -8.06
CA ILE A 10 2.01 -5.20 -7.09
C ILE A 10 3.04 -6.19 -7.67
N GLN A 11 2.60 -7.32 -8.20
CA GLN A 11 3.48 -8.36 -8.75
C GLN A 11 4.31 -7.84 -9.94
N ASN A 12 3.68 -7.06 -10.82
CA ASN A 12 4.33 -6.43 -11.97
C ASN A 12 5.13 -5.17 -11.60
N ARG A 13 5.09 -4.73 -10.33
CA ARG A 13 5.69 -3.47 -9.86
C ARG A 13 5.27 -2.27 -10.71
N ASP A 14 4.00 -2.26 -11.10
CA ASP A 14 3.47 -1.28 -12.02
C ASP A 14 3.38 0.09 -11.31
N SER A 15 4.26 1.00 -11.72
CA SER A 15 4.35 2.34 -11.16
C SER A 15 3.20 3.24 -11.60
N SER A 16 2.39 2.83 -12.58
CA SER A 16 1.17 3.54 -13.01
C SER A 16 0.06 3.47 -11.96
N TYR A 17 0.19 2.55 -11.01
CA TYR A 17 -0.70 2.42 -9.85
C TYR A 17 -0.15 3.13 -8.61
N ASP A 18 1.00 3.80 -8.72
CA ASP A 18 1.53 4.59 -7.63
C ASP A 18 0.58 5.73 -7.26
N GLY A 19 0.27 5.86 -5.97
CA GLY A 19 -0.70 6.83 -5.47
C GLY A 19 -2.17 6.47 -5.72
N LYS A 20 -2.48 5.43 -6.51
CA LYS A 20 -3.86 4.94 -6.68
C LYS A 20 -4.34 4.12 -5.49
N PHE A 21 -3.45 3.35 -4.88
CA PHE A 21 -3.72 2.60 -3.66
C PHE A 21 -2.43 2.29 -2.90
N ILE A 22 -2.59 1.95 -1.62
CA ILE A 22 -1.53 1.44 -0.75
C ILE A 22 -1.88 0.02 -0.27
N PHE A 23 -0.85 -0.76 0.04
CA PHE A 23 -1.05 -2.08 0.62
C PHE A 23 -0.13 -2.30 1.81
N GLY A 24 -0.64 -3.01 2.81
CA GLY A 24 0.12 -3.51 3.95
C GLY A 24 0.60 -4.95 3.73
N VAL A 25 1.70 -5.27 4.39
CA VAL A 25 2.19 -6.64 4.53
C VAL A 25 1.90 -7.11 5.95
N LYS A 26 1.03 -8.09 6.12
CA LYS A 26 0.58 -8.60 7.44
C LYS A 26 1.74 -9.09 8.31
N THR A 27 2.75 -9.70 7.70
CA THR A 27 3.90 -10.30 8.42
C THR A 27 4.85 -9.26 9.00
N THR A 28 5.13 -8.19 8.26
CA THR A 28 6.07 -7.14 8.69
C THR A 28 5.37 -5.89 9.22
N LYS A 29 4.05 -5.81 9.08
CA LYS A 29 3.25 -4.61 9.36
C LYS A 29 3.79 -3.38 8.63
N ILE A 30 4.22 -3.54 7.38
CA ILE A 30 4.76 -2.45 6.55
C ILE A 30 3.78 -2.08 5.45
N ILE A 31 3.56 -0.78 5.24
CA ILE A 31 2.77 -0.21 4.15
C ILE A 31 3.69 0.14 2.98
N CYS A 32 3.36 -0.35 1.79
CA CYS A 32 4.11 -0.15 0.55
C CYS A 32 3.22 0.38 -0.59
N ARG A 33 3.87 0.90 -1.62
CA ARG A 33 3.28 1.27 -2.91
C ARG A 33 3.48 0.16 -3.95
N PRO A 34 2.59 -0.03 -4.94
CA PRO A 34 2.68 -1.12 -5.92
C PRO A 34 4.00 -1.14 -6.70
N GLY A 35 4.54 0.04 -7.06
CA GLY A 35 5.86 0.17 -7.70
C GLY A 35 7.07 0.00 -6.77
N CYS A 36 6.93 -0.59 -5.59
CA CYS A 36 8.04 -0.72 -4.64
C CYS A 36 9.08 -1.73 -5.13
N PRO A 37 10.38 -1.39 -5.14
CA PRO A 37 11.45 -2.32 -5.53
C PRO A 37 11.74 -3.39 -4.48
N ALA A 38 11.04 -3.38 -3.34
CA ALA A 38 11.22 -4.39 -2.30
C ALA A 38 10.80 -5.79 -2.77
N ARG A 39 11.15 -6.81 -1.97
CA ARG A 39 10.71 -8.18 -2.20
C ARG A 39 9.19 -8.24 -2.15
N LEU A 40 8.59 -8.86 -3.16
CA LEU A 40 7.15 -9.02 -3.23
C LEU A 40 6.68 -9.94 -2.09
N PRO A 41 5.69 -9.51 -1.30
CA PRO A 41 5.06 -10.38 -0.32
C PRO A 41 4.18 -11.42 -1.01
N LEU A 42 3.87 -12.50 -0.31
CA LEU A 42 2.86 -13.46 -0.75
C LEU A 42 1.47 -12.82 -0.70
N GLU A 43 0.60 -13.15 -1.65
CA GLU A 43 -0.75 -12.58 -1.79
C GLU A 43 -1.58 -12.73 -0.50
N LYS A 44 -1.47 -13.88 0.19
CA LYS A 44 -2.12 -14.11 1.50
C LYS A 44 -1.73 -13.12 2.60
N ASN A 45 -0.52 -12.55 2.50
CA ASN A 45 0.03 -11.59 3.43
C ASN A 45 -0.22 -10.15 3.00
N ILE A 46 -0.84 -9.92 1.84
CA ILE A 46 -1.21 -8.59 1.38
C ILE A 46 -2.54 -8.20 2.03
N VAL A 47 -2.66 -6.94 2.41
CA VAL A 47 -3.89 -6.31 2.84
C VAL A 47 -3.98 -4.94 2.19
N PHE A 48 -5.13 -4.59 1.66
CA PHE A 48 -5.35 -3.27 1.06
C PHE A 48 -5.93 -2.34 2.11
N PHE A 49 -5.44 -1.10 2.13
CA PHE A 49 -5.96 -0.05 3.02
C PHE A 49 -6.53 1.08 2.18
N GLY A 50 -7.62 1.69 2.68
CA GLY A 50 -8.21 2.87 2.06
C GLY A 50 -7.38 4.13 2.31
N THR A 51 -6.87 4.29 3.54
CA THR A 51 -6.09 5.45 3.97
C THR A 51 -4.84 5.02 4.73
N MET A 52 -3.82 5.88 4.75
CA MET A 52 -2.63 5.60 5.55
C MET A 52 -2.93 5.64 7.05
N GLU A 53 -3.89 6.46 7.46
CA GLU A 53 -4.33 6.56 8.86
C GLU A 53 -4.92 5.25 9.37
N GLU A 54 -5.80 4.61 8.60
CA GLU A 54 -6.36 3.30 8.95
C GLU A 54 -5.25 2.26 9.14
N ALA A 55 -4.25 2.28 8.26
CA ALA A 55 -3.13 1.37 8.33
C ALA A 55 -2.26 1.63 9.58
N ILE A 56 -1.99 2.89 9.90
CA ILE A 56 -1.24 3.28 11.10
C ILE A 56 -1.98 2.91 12.39
N GLU A 57 -3.30 3.14 12.43
CA GLU A 57 -4.16 2.74 13.56
C GLU A 57 -4.13 1.23 13.79
N LYS A 58 -4.07 0.44 12.72
CA LYS A 58 -3.88 -1.02 12.77
C LYS A 58 -2.43 -1.44 13.09
N GLY A 59 -1.55 -0.50 13.43
CA GLY A 59 -0.16 -0.71 13.82
C GLY A 59 0.81 -0.92 12.66
N TYR A 60 0.44 -0.57 11.43
CA TYR A 60 1.33 -0.65 10.28
C TYR A 60 2.19 0.60 10.16
N ARG A 61 3.40 0.45 9.61
CA ARG A 61 4.36 1.53 9.42
C ARG A 61 4.68 1.76 7.95
N PRO A 62 4.85 3.00 7.50
CA PRO A 62 5.22 3.28 6.10
C PRO A 62 6.60 2.72 5.78
N CYS A 63 6.73 2.13 4.60
CA CYS A 63 8.00 1.59 4.14
C CYS A 63 9.00 2.72 3.91
N LYS A 64 10.15 2.63 4.61
CA LYS A 64 11.24 3.60 4.50
C LYS A 64 11.89 3.65 3.11
N ARG A 65 11.70 2.61 2.29
CA ARG A 65 12.37 2.44 0.99
C ARG A 65 11.59 3.08 -0.14
N CYS A 66 10.32 2.73 -0.28
CA CYS A 66 9.47 3.32 -1.30
C CYS A 66 8.83 4.64 -0.86
N LYS A 67 8.92 4.99 0.43
CA LYS A 67 8.37 6.19 1.06
C LYS A 67 7.02 6.53 0.43
N PRO A 68 6.01 5.65 0.57
CA PRO A 68 4.71 5.92 -0.03
C PRO A 68 4.30 7.30 0.49
N LYS A 69 4.15 8.26 -0.42
CA LYS A 69 3.66 9.58 -0.01
C LYS A 69 2.34 9.32 0.69
N LEU A 70 2.18 9.88 1.88
CA LEU A 70 0.90 9.91 2.59
C LEU A 70 -0.15 10.30 1.54
N VAL A 71 -0.97 9.33 1.11
CA VAL A 71 -2.27 9.66 0.53
C VAL A 71 -3.10 10.09 1.72
N ASN A 72 -2.79 11.29 2.21
CA ASN A 72 -3.71 12.09 3.00
C ASN A 72 -4.85 12.35 2.03
N GLN A 73 -5.91 11.55 2.11
CA GLN A 73 -7.22 12.05 1.68
C GLN A 73 -7.66 13.09 2.72
N SER A 74 -6.93 14.21 2.76
CA SER A 74 -7.44 15.44 3.36
C SER A 74 -8.27 16.14 2.31
N GLN A 75 -9.44 15.57 2.06
CA GLN A 75 -10.66 16.26 1.65
C GLN A 75 -11.73 15.56 2.50
N GLU A 76 -12.29 16.10 3.58
CA GLU A 76 -12.63 17.47 3.98
C GLU A 76 -12.14 17.71 5.44
N GLY A 77 -11.84 18.90 5.95
CA GLY A 77 -12.36 20.20 5.56
C GLY A 77 -13.61 20.58 6.37
N LYS A 78 -13.39 20.94 7.65
CA LYS A 78 -14.35 21.49 8.64
C LYS A 78 -15.28 20.54 9.40
#